data_AF-A0A495IH94-F1
#
_entry.id   AF-A0A495IH94-F1
#
_cell.length_a   1.000
_cell.length_b   1.000
_cell.length_c   1.000
_cell.angle_alpha   90.00
_cell.angle_beta   90.00
_cell.angle_gamma   90.00
#
_symmetry.space_group_name_H-M   'P 1'
#
loop_
_entity.id
_entity.type
_entity.pdbx_description
1 polymer ?
#
loop_
_entity_poly.entity_id
_entity_poly.type
_entity_poly.pdbx_seq_one_letter_code
_entity_poly.pdbx_strand_id
1 'polypeptide(L)' 'MSNIVIAVLAIALFIFGLLCFGFAFQVPEAWRYLTFLGGILACTASLFIPMTFIGRSNRSW' A
#
# COMPACT_ATOMS: atom_id res chain seq x y z
N MET A 1 -15.86 -3.78 9.88
CA MET A 1 -15.33 -2.82 8.89
C MET A 1 -15.93 -3.20 7.53
N SER A 2 -16.53 -2.27 6.79
CA SER A 2 -17.10 -2.59 5.46
C SER A 2 -15.98 -2.88 4.46
N ASN A 3 -16.16 -3.85 3.55
CA ASN A 3 -15.16 -4.19 2.50
C ASN A 3 -14.74 -2.97 1.67
N ILE A 4 -15.65 -2.00 1.49
CA ILE A 4 -15.38 -0.73 0.82
C ILE A 4 -14.32 0.08 1.58
N VAL A 5 -14.40 0.13 2.91
CA VAL A 5 -13.42 0.88 3.73
C VAL A 5 -12.04 0.25 3.60
N ILE A 6 -11.95 -1.09 3.59
CA ILE A 6 -10.68 -1.81 3.40
C ILE A 6 -10.08 -1.51 2.03
N ALA A 7 -10.91 -1.51 0.97
CA ALA A 7 -10.46 -1.18 -0.38
C ALA A 7 -9.97 0.28 -0.49
N VAL A 8 -10.70 1.24 0.09
CA VAL A 8 -10.30 2.65 0.07
C VAL A 8 -8.97 2.88 0.79
N LEU A 9 -8.79 2.26 1.96
CA LEU A 9 -7.52 2.35 2.70
C LEU A 9 -6.36 1.71 1.94
N ALA A 10 -6.59 0.58 1.28
CA ALA A 10 -5.59 -0.06 0.42
C ALA A 10 -5.19 0.84 -0.75
N ILE A 11 -6.14 1.49 -1.42
CA ILE A 11 -5.85 2.44 -2.52
C ILE A 11 -5.03 3.63 -2.01
N ALA A 12 -5.42 4.21 -0.87
CA ALA A 12 -4.67 5.32 -0.27
C ALA A 12 -3.22 4.92 0.06
N LEU A 13 -3.02 3.72 0.61
CA LEU A 13 -1.69 3.18 0.92
C LEU A 13 -0.86 2.91 -0.35
N PHE A 14 -1.50 2.47 -1.43
CA PHE A 14 -0.84 2.28 -2.72
C PHE A 14 -0.34 3.61 -3.28
N ILE A 15 -1.19 4.65 -3.28
CA ILE A 15 -0.81 6.00 -3.72
C ILE A 15 0.33 6.54 -2.86
N PHE A 16 0.28 6.34 -1.55
CA PHE A 16 1.38 6.70 -0.66
C PHE A 16 2.70 6.00 -1.05
N GLY A 17 2.66 4.70 -1.35
CA GLY A 17 3.83 3.96 -1.82
C GLY A 17 4.41 4.52 -3.12
N LEU A 18 3.56 4.91 -4.08
CA LEU A 18 3.99 5.57 -5.32
C LEU A 18 4.67 6.93 -5.05
N LEU A 19 4.12 7.72 -4.13
CA LEU A 19 4.71 9.01 -3.75
C LEU A 19 6.08 8.82 -3.08
N CYS A 20 6.25 7.80 -2.25
CA CYS A 20 7.55 7.47 -1.64
C CYS A 20 8.63 7.22 -2.69
N PHE A 21 8.33 6.57 -3.83
CA PHE A 21 9.32 6.38 -4.90
C PHE A 21 9.77 7.71 -5.51
N GLY A 22 8.85 8.66 -5.71
CA GLY A 22 9.19 10.01 -6.16
C GLY A 22 10.03 10.78 -5.13
N PHE A 23 9.61 10.74 -3.86
CA PHE A 23 10.32 11.42 -2.77
C PHE A 23 11.69 10.83 -2.48
N ALA A 24 11.94 9.55 -2.81
CA ALA A 24 13.25 8.94 -2.72
C ALA A 24 14.32 9.62 -3.60
N PHE A 25 13.98 10.57 -4.46
CA PHE A 25 14.95 11.40 -5.19
C PHE A 25 15.14 12.80 -4.61
N GLN A 26 14.34 13.17 -3.60
CA GLN A 26 14.31 14.51 -3.01
C GLN A 26 14.78 14.53 -1.54
N VAL A 27 14.78 13.38 -0.86
CA VAL A 27 15.24 13.26 0.52
C VAL A 27 16.78 13.16 0.63
N PRO A 28 17.37 13.56 1.77
CA PRO A 28 18.80 13.38 2.02
C PRO A 28 19.26 11.94 1.85
N GLU A 29 20.53 11.76 1.48
CA GLU A 29 21.10 10.45 1.11
C GLU A 29 20.89 9.36 2.16
N ALA A 30 20.99 9.72 3.45
CA ALA A 30 20.75 8.81 4.57
C ALA A 30 19.34 8.20 4.58
N TRP A 31 18.33 8.92 4.09
CA TRP A 31 16.93 8.49 4.08
C TRP A 31 16.51 7.88 2.76
N ARG A 32 17.29 8.10 1.69
CA ARG A 32 16.96 7.73 0.31
C ARG A 32 16.56 6.27 0.16
N TYR A 33 17.40 5.38 0.71
CA TYR A 33 17.14 3.94 0.70
C TYR A 33 15.89 3.57 1.49
N LEU A 34 15.73 4.14 2.69
CA LEU A 34 14.58 3.86 3.56
C LEU A 34 13.26 4.36 2.95
N THR A 35 13.26 5.52 2.32
CA THR A 35 12.07 6.06 1.63
C THR A 35 11.71 5.20 0.43
N PHE A 36 12.70 4.74 -0.35
CA PHE A 36 12.45 3.83 -1.47
C PHE A 36 11.92 2.47 -0.99
N LEU A 37 12.56 1.86 0.01
CA LEU A 37 12.13 0.61 0.62
C LEU A 37 10.73 0.74 1.25
N GLY A 38 10.46 1.87 1.91
CA GLY A 38 9.14 2.19 2.45
C GLY A 38 8.06 2.21 1.37
N GLY A 39 8.37 2.74 0.18
CA GLY A 39 7.48 2.67 -0.98
C GLY A 39 7.20 1.23 -1.43
N ILE A 40 8.23 0.37 -1.48
CA ILE A 40 8.06 -1.06 -1.81
C ILE A 40 7.11 -1.71 -0.80
N LEU A 41 7.39 -1.56 0.49
CA LEU A 41 6.59 -2.17 1.56
C LEU A 41 5.15 -1.67 1.57
N ALA A 42 4.93 -0.37 1.36
CA ALA A 42 3.60 0.22 1.28
C ALA A 42 2.79 -0.35 0.09
N CYS A 43 3.40 -0.43 -1.10
CA CYS A 43 2.76 -1.03 -2.28
C CYS A 43 2.49 -2.53 -2.10
N THR A 44 3.42 -3.28 -1.48
CA THR A 44 3.20 -4.70 -1.18
C THR A 44 2.03 -4.87 -0.21
N ALA A 45 2.00 -4.11 0.87
CA ALA A 45 0.93 -4.15 1.86
C ALA A 45 -0.42 -3.74 1.26
N SER A 46 -0.47 -2.71 0.42
CA SER A 46 -1.71 -2.26 -0.21
C SER A 46 -2.36 -3.31 -1.11
N LEU A 47 -1.55 -4.17 -1.75
CA LEU A 47 -2.06 -5.28 -2.55
C LEU A 47 -2.42 -6.47 -1.67
N PHE A 48 -1.63 -6.74 -0.63
CA PHE A 48 -1.85 -7.86 0.28
C PHE A 48 -3.15 -7.73 1.11
N ILE A 49 -3.49 -6.53 1.58
CA ILE A 49 -4.69 -6.27 2.39
C ILE A 49 -5.99 -6.73 1.69
N PRO A 50 -6.36 -6.26 0.49
CA PRO A 50 -7.60 -6.69 -0.16
C PRO A 50 -7.57 -8.19 -0.50
N MET A 51 -6.42 -8.74 -0.90
CA MET A 51 -6.30 -10.18 -1.20
C MET A 51 -6.58 -11.05 0.02
N THR A 52 -6.16 -10.64 1.22
CA THR A 52 -6.33 -11.42 2.44
C THR A 52 -7.68 -11.20 3.12
N PHE A 53 -8.20 -9.97 3.12
CA PHE A 53 -9.41 -9.62 3.88
C PHE A 53 -10.70 -9.58 3.05
N ILE A 54 -10.63 -9.31 1.73
CA ILE A 54 -11.82 -9.24 0.86
C ILE A 54 -12.04 -10.56 0.10
N GLY A 55 -10.96 -11.27 -0.28
CA GLY A 55 -11.02 -12.52 -1.04
C GLY A 55 -11.69 -13.71 -0.34
N ARG A 56 -11.99 -13.61 0.97
CA ARG A 56 -12.65 -14.68 1.75
C ARG A 56 -14.17 -14.54 1.85
N SER A 57 -14.78 -13.67 1.04
CA SER A 57 -16.24 -13.56 0.96
C SER A 57 -16.82 -14.81 0.31
N ASN A 58 -17.03 -15.88 1.09
CA ASN A 58 -17.87 -17.03 0.76
C ASN A 58 -19.32 -16.56 0.54
N ARG A 59 -19.60 -15.97 -0.61
CA ARG A 59 -20.96 -15.87 -1.14
C ARG A 59 -21.16 -17.09 -2.01
N SER A 60 -21.72 -18.14 -1.41
CA SER A 60 -22.52 -19.11 -2.14
C SER A 60 -23.72 -18.37 -2.71
N TRP A 61 -23.67 -18.04 -3.99
CA TRP A 61 -24.88 -17.92 -4.79
C TRP A 61 -25.07 -19.26 -5.49
#